data_AF-A0AAD3M6A8-F1
#
_entry.id   AF-A0AAD3M6A8-F1
#
_cell.length_a   1.000
_cell.length_b   1.000
_cell.length_c   1.000
_cell.angle_alpha   90.00
_cell.angle_beta   90.00
_cell.angle_gamma   90.00
#
_symmetry.space_group_name_H-M   'P 1'
#
loop_
_entity.id
_entity.type
_entity.pdbx_description
1 polymer ?
#
loop_
_entity_poly.entity_id
_entity_poly.type
_entity_poly.pdbx_seq_one_letter_code
_entity_poly.pdbx_strand_id
1 'polypeptide(L)'
;MSPDELVYLGILAASIPAGFLFRYLSPPVKQGAALLLGLSITIATCHIHTLHSLVTVIGTWIIIKSSWRHAPAASLSWTFLYLLFFRLVTWFGLPPPTPFANAIQLLLTLKMVSLANEVHSFHTEKKKEVSSFGKSPVIGGLSKEPSLYDALSYSYCYVGIMTGPFFRFQTYIDWLTQPTPLALPGLTPCLQRLKLVPVYGALFLAVNSVFPLAYVRTDEFLDQNFFF
;
A
#
# COMPACT_ATOMS: atom_id res chain seq x y z
N MET A 1 -13.42 17.17 -12.87
CA MET A 1 -12.99 16.13 -11.93
C MET A 1 -14.17 15.24 -11.63
N SER A 2 -13.98 13.92 -11.64
CA SER A 2 -15.04 12.96 -11.28
C SER A 2 -15.30 12.98 -9.76
N PRO A 3 -16.48 12.54 -9.30
CA PRO A 3 -16.78 12.41 -7.86
C PRO A 3 -15.74 11.55 -7.12
N ASP A 4 -15.27 10.48 -7.75
CA ASP A 4 -14.26 9.58 -7.19
C ASP A 4 -12.89 10.28 -7.03
N GLU A 5 -12.51 11.16 -7.95
CA GLU A 5 -11.28 11.96 -7.84
C GLU A 5 -11.35 12.94 -6.66
N LEU A 6 -12.52 13.49 -6.37
CA LEU A 6 -12.73 14.38 -5.22
C LEU A 6 -12.64 13.62 -3.90
N VAL A 7 -13.26 12.43 -3.83
CA VAL A 7 -13.14 11.54 -2.66
C VAL A 7 -11.69 11.14 -2.44
N TYR A 8 -10.98 10.76 -3.51
CA TYR A 8 -9.56 10.43 -3.47
C TYR A 8 -8.70 11.61 -2.95
N LEU A 9 -8.91 12.80 -3.50
CA LEU A 9 -8.18 14.01 -3.10
C LEU A 9 -8.47 14.36 -1.64
N GLY A 10 -9.72 14.23 -1.20
CA GLY A 10 -10.15 14.46 0.18
C GLY A 10 -9.44 13.52 1.15
N ILE A 11 -9.38 12.22 0.84
CA ILE A 11 -8.66 11.22 1.65
C ILE A 11 -7.16 11.55 1.73
N LEU A 12 -6.56 11.92 0.60
CA LEU A 12 -5.14 12.28 0.55
C LEU A 12 -4.86 13.56 1.38
N ALA A 13 -5.70 14.57 1.24
CA ALA A 13 -5.59 15.81 2.01
C ALA A 13 -5.77 15.59 3.51
N ALA A 14 -6.73 14.74 3.91
CA ALA A 14 -6.96 14.38 5.31
C ALA A 14 -5.82 13.53 5.91
N SER A 15 -5.10 12.77 5.09
CA SER A 15 -3.96 11.94 5.54
C SER A 15 -2.77 12.79 6.00
N ILE A 16 -2.61 14.01 5.49
CA ILE A 16 -1.52 14.94 5.87
C ILE A 16 -1.62 15.36 7.35
N PRO A 17 -2.70 16.01 7.83
CA PRO A 17 -2.84 16.38 9.23
C PRO A 17 -2.89 15.14 10.14
N ALA A 18 -3.49 14.03 9.68
CA ALA A 18 -3.43 12.77 10.41
C ALA A 18 -1.97 12.35 10.68
N GLY A 19 -1.07 12.45 9.70
CA GLY A 19 0.36 12.21 9.88
C GLY A 19 0.99 12.98 11.04
N PHE A 20 0.57 14.23 11.29
CA PHE A 20 1.06 15.01 12.43
C PHE A 20 0.48 14.53 13.76
N LEU A 21 -0.81 14.16 13.81
CA LEU A 21 -1.45 13.61 15.01
C LEU A 21 -0.82 12.29 15.45
N PHE A 22 -0.45 11.44 14.49
CA PHE A 22 0.17 10.15 14.74
C PHE A 22 1.57 10.23 15.38
N ARG A 23 2.19 11.42 15.43
CA ARG A 23 3.47 11.64 16.11
C ARG A 23 3.34 11.66 17.64
N TYR A 24 2.14 11.91 18.16
CA TYR A 24 1.88 11.96 19.60
C TYR A 24 1.44 10.60 20.17
N LEU A 25 1.19 9.61 19.32
CA LEU A 25 0.70 8.30 19.72
C LEU A 25 1.86 7.39 20.13
N SER A 26 1.63 6.55 21.15
CA SER A 26 2.54 5.46 21.50
C SER A 26 2.50 4.35 20.43
N PRO A 27 3.57 3.54 20.27
CA PRO A 27 3.65 2.52 19.21
C PRO A 27 2.43 1.58 19.07
N PRO A 28 1.87 0.98 20.14
CA PRO A 28 0.72 0.08 19.99
C PRO A 28 -0.56 0.82 19.59
N VAL A 29 -0.78 2.03 20.13
CA VAL A 29 -1.92 2.88 19.77
C VAL A 29 -1.79 3.36 18.33
N LYS A 30 -0.57 3.72 17.92
CA LYS A 30 -0.24 4.14 16.56
C LYS A 30 -0.52 3.03 15.54
N GLN A 31 -0.13 1.79 15.84
CA GLN A 31 -0.40 0.62 15.01
C GLN A 31 -1.91 0.35 14.88
N GLY A 32 -2.63 0.33 16.00
CA GLY A 32 -4.08 0.10 16.00
C GLY A 32 -4.86 1.21 15.30
N ALA A 33 -4.55 2.47 15.60
CA ALA A 33 -5.18 3.61 14.95
C ALA A 33 -4.91 3.66 13.44
N ALA A 34 -3.68 3.31 13.01
CA ALA A 34 -3.31 3.30 11.60
C ALA A 34 -4.07 2.23 10.83
N LEU A 35 -4.20 1.04 11.42
CA LEU A 35 -4.98 -0.08 10.90
C LEU A 35 -6.46 0.30 10.81
N LEU A 36 -7.05 0.80 11.90
CA LEU A 36 -8.46 1.16 11.95
C LEU A 36 -8.80 2.25 10.92
N LEU A 37 -7.98 3.29 10.82
CA LEU A 37 -8.18 4.37 9.87
C LEU A 37 -8.07 3.88 8.42
N GLY A 38 -7.02 3.12 8.10
CA GLY A 38 -6.83 2.60 6.74
C GLY A 38 -7.89 1.58 6.35
N LEU A 39 -8.26 0.66 7.25
CA LEU A 39 -9.33 -0.30 7.03
C LEU A 39 -10.69 0.40 6.84
N SER A 40 -10.97 1.44 7.62
CA SER A 40 -12.21 2.23 7.47
C SER A 40 -12.27 2.91 6.10
N ILE A 41 -11.14 3.50 5.64
CA ILE A 41 -11.03 4.08 4.29
C ILE A 41 -11.26 3.02 3.22
N THR A 42 -10.64 1.84 3.34
CA THR A 42 -10.81 0.75 2.38
C THR A 42 -12.26 0.25 2.33
N ILE A 43 -12.90 0.02 3.48
CA ILE A 43 -14.30 -0.43 3.53
C ILE A 43 -15.24 0.63 2.94
N ALA A 44 -15.02 1.90 3.27
CA ALA A 44 -15.84 2.99 2.77
C ALA A 44 -15.71 3.22 1.25
N THR A 45 -14.54 2.95 0.67
CA THR A 45 -14.28 3.19 -0.76
C THR A 45 -14.50 1.96 -1.65
N CYS A 46 -14.26 0.75 -1.12
CA CYS A 46 -14.30 -0.50 -1.88
C CYS A 46 -15.50 -1.39 -1.54
N HIS A 47 -16.19 -1.15 -0.42
CA HIS A 47 -17.28 -2.00 0.09
C HIS A 47 -16.91 -3.48 0.06
N ILE A 48 -17.71 -4.31 -0.63
CA ILE A 48 -17.53 -5.77 -0.75
C ILE A 48 -16.20 -6.15 -1.42
N HIS A 49 -15.67 -5.30 -2.29
CA HIS A 49 -14.40 -5.57 -2.96
C HIS A 49 -13.20 -5.54 -1.99
N THR A 50 -13.39 -5.07 -0.76
CA THR A 50 -12.39 -5.19 0.32
C THR A 50 -12.03 -6.64 0.60
N LEU A 51 -12.96 -7.60 0.39
CA LEU A 51 -12.69 -9.02 0.58
C LEU A 51 -11.54 -9.52 -0.31
N HIS A 52 -11.39 -8.98 -1.52
CA HIS A 52 -10.31 -9.38 -2.41
C HIS A 52 -8.93 -9.04 -1.83
N SER A 53 -8.81 -7.85 -1.26
CA SER A 53 -7.59 -7.42 -0.60
C SER A 53 -7.28 -8.28 0.63
N LEU A 54 -8.31 -8.67 1.38
CA LEU A 54 -8.17 -9.48 2.59
C LEU A 54 -7.69 -10.90 2.27
N VAL A 55 -8.27 -11.53 1.26
CA VAL A 55 -7.85 -12.86 0.76
C VAL A 55 -6.38 -12.84 0.36
N THR A 56 -5.94 -11.76 -0.29
CA THR A 56 -4.53 -11.59 -0.70
C THR A 56 -3.60 -11.58 0.51
N VAL A 57 -3.92 -10.77 1.53
CA VAL A 57 -3.10 -10.63 2.75
C VAL A 57 -3.07 -11.92 3.56
N ILE A 58 -4.23 -12.56 3.79
CA ILE A 58 -4.32 -13.81 4.55
C ILE A 58 -3.59 -14.94 3.80
N GLY A 59 -3.79 -15.06 2.49
CA GLY A 59 -3.13 -16.08 1.68
C GLY A 59 -1.60 -15.94 1.72
N THR A 60 -1.08 -14.70 1.59
CA THR A 60 0.37 -14.46 1.75
C THR A 60 0.86 -14.81 3.15
N TRP A 61 0.12 -14.44 4.20
CA TRP A 61 0.50 -14.79 5.57
C TRP A 61 0.57 -16.31 5.79
N ILE A 62 -0.40 -17.08 5.29
CA ILE A 62 -0.41 -18.54 5.35
C ILE A 62 0.83 -19.11 4.63
N ILE A 63 1.16 -18.59 3.45
CA ILE A 63 2.34 -19.02 2.68
C ILE A 63 3.63 -18.77 3.46
N ILE A 64 3.78 -17.58 4.04
CA ILE A 64 4.96 -17.21 4.85
C ILE A 64 5.12 -18.17 6.03
N LYS A 65 4.02 -18.45 6.78
CA LYS A 65 4.06 -19.34 7.95
C LYS A 65 4.29 -20.80 7.59
N SER A 66 3.76 -21.27 6.45
CA SER A 66 3.89 -22.65 6.02
C SER A 66 5.27 -22.95 5.43
N SER A 67 5.80 -22.09 4.56
CA SER A 67 7.00 -22.40 3.78
C SER A 67 7.93 -21.21 3.57
N TRP A 68 8.49 -20.66 4.65
CA TRP A 68 9.41 -19.50 4.63
C TRP A 68 10.56 -19.59 3.59
N ARG A 69 11.03 -20.79 3.23
CA ARG A 69 12.08 -20.99 2.20
C ARG A 69 11.61 -20.64 0.79
N HIS A 70 10.38 -21.00 0.44
CA HIS A 70 9.79 -20.73 -0.87
C HIS A 70 8.81 -19.54 -0.82
N ALA A 71 8.66 -18.89 0.34
CA ALA A 71 7.70 -17.82 0.56
C ALA A 71 7.79 -16.68 -0.48
N PRO A 72 8.97 -16.21 -0.94
CA PRO A 72 9.01 -15.16 -1.96
C PRO A 72 8.40 -15.62 -3.30
N ALA A 73 8.78 -16.81 -3.78
CA ALA A 73 8.25 -17.35 -5.03
C ALA A 73 6.76 -17.71 -4.91
N ALA A 74 6.36 -18.38 -3.82
CA ALA A 74 4.98 -18.78 -3.59
C ALA A 74 4.05 -17.57 -3.38
N SER A 75 4.49 -16.53 -2.67
CA SER A 75 3.71 -15.30 -2.51
C SER A 75 3.61 -14.50 -3.81
N LEU A 76 4.67 -14.49 -4.64
CA LEU A 76 4.63 -13.92 -5.98
C LEU A 76 3.60 -14.65 -6.83
N SER A 77 3.65 -15.98 -6.89
CA SER A 77 2.68 -16.79 -7.63
C SER A 77 1.26 -16.56 -7.13
N TRP A 78 1.03 -16.58 -5.82
CA TRP A 78 -0.28 -16.31 -5.22
C TRP A 78 -0.83 -14.94 -5.58
N THR A 79 -0.04 -13.88 -5.35
CA THR A 79 -0.49 -12.50 -5.57
C THR A 79 -0.71 -12.20 -7.05
N PHE A 80 0.14 -12.70 -7.96
CA PHE A 80 -0.04 -12.52 -9.40
C PHE A 80 -1.19 -13.35 -9.98
N LEU A 81 -1.37 -14.60 -9.53
CA LEU A 81 -2.54 -15.40 -9.94
C LEU A 81 -3.85 -14.76 -9.46
N TYR A 82 -3.84 -14.21 -8.23
CA TYR A 82 -4.98 -13.50 -7.71
C TYR A 82 -5.25 -12.19 -8.46
N LEU A 83 -4.21 -11.45 -8.86
CA LEU A 83 -4.35 -10.30 -9.77
C LEU A 83 -4.93 -10.71 -11.13
N LEU A 84 -4.49 -11.83 -11.70
CA LEU A 84 -5.04 -12.34 -12.95
C LEU A 84 -6.54 -12.67 -12.80
N PHE A 85 -6.92 -13.36 -11.72
CA PHE A 85 -8.32 -13.60 -11.38
C PHE A 85 -9.09 -12.28 -11.24
N PHE A 86 -8.53 -11.30 -10.53
CA PHE A 86 -9.12 -9.98 -10.33
C PHE A 86 -9.34 -9.23 -11.66
N ARG A 87 -8.48 -9.44 -12.66
CA ARG A 87 -8.63 -8.88 -14.02
C ARG A 87 -9.66 -9.63 -14.86
N LEU A 88 -9.81 -10.93 -14.65
CA LEU A 88 -10.74 -11.79 -15.38
C LEU A 88 -12.07 -11.99 -14.65
N VAL A 89 -12.33 -11.21 -13.59
CA VAL A 89 -13.49 -11.41 -12.71
C VAL A 89 -14.83 -11.32 -13.46
N THR A 90 -14.89 -10.52 -14.52
CA THR A 90 -16.08 -10.39 -15.39
C THR A 90 -16.36 -11.65 -16.21
N TRP A 91 -15.35 -12.46 -16.52
CA TRP A 91 -15.53 -13.76 -17.20
C TRP A 91 -16.24 -14.77 -16.29
N PHE A 92 -16.15 -14.58 -14.98
CA PHE A 92 -16.87 -15.38 -13.97
C PHE A 92 -18.25 -14.81 -13.63
N GLY A 93 -18.71 -13.76 -14.32
CA GLY A 93 -20.01 -13.12 -14.07
C GLY A 93 -20.06 -12.24 -12.82
N LEU A 94 -18.90 -11.90 -12.23
CA LEU A 94 -18.81 -11.01 -11.09
C LEU A 94 -18.67 -9.53 -11.54
N PRO A 95 -19.13 -8.56 -10.73
CA PRO A 95 -19.04 -7.15 -11.09
C PRO A 95 -17.57 -6.70 -11.22
N PRO A 96 -17.26 -5.81 -12.18
CA PRO A 96 -15.92 -5.30 -12.36
C PRO A 96 -15.46 -4.56 -11.09
N PRO A 97 -14.18 -4.67 -10.72
CA PRO A 97 -13.68 -4.05 -9.51
C PRO A 97 -13.65 -2.53 -9.64
N THR A 98 -13.95 -1.83 -8.54
CA THR A 98 -13.88 -0.37 -8.52
C THR A 98 -12.44 0.13 -8.72
N PRO A 99 -12.23 1.36 -9.23
CA PRO A 99 -10.91 1.95 -9.36
C PRO A 99 -10.10 1.93 -8.05
N PHE A 100 -10.79 2.16 -6.92
CA PHE A 100 -10.22 2.09 -5.58
C PHE A 100 -9.75 0.67 -5.20
N ALA A 101 -10.60 -0.32 -5.45
CA ALA A 101 -10.25 -1.72 -5.16
C ALA A 101 -9.04 -2.16 -5.98
N ASN A 102 -8.98 -1.75 -7.25
CA ASN A 102 -7.85 -2.03 -8.12
C ASN A 102 -6.54 -1.38 -7.62
N ALA A 103 -6.58 -0.10 -7.22
CA ALA A 103 -5.41 0.58 -6.68
C ALA A 103 -4.88 -0.09 -5.41
N ILE A 104 -5.78 -0.41 -4.47
CA ILE A 104 -5.44 -1.11 -3.22
C ILE A 104 -4.86 -2.51 -3.49
N GLN A 105 -5.48 -3.27 -4.40
CA GLN A 105 -5.03 -4.61 -4.76
C GLN A 105 -3.62 -4.62 -5.38
N LEU A 106 -3.33 -3.68 -6.27
CA LEU A 106 -2.01 -3.52 -6.88
C LEU A 106 -0.94 -3.19 -5.84
N LEU A 107 -1.23 -2.22 -4.97
CA LEU A 107 -0.30 -1.84 -3.91
C LEU A 107 -0.05 -3.00 -2.92
N LEU A 108 -1.11 -3.67 -2.50
CA LEU A 108 -1.01 -4.80 -1.58
C LEU A 108 -0.23 -5.96 -2.19
N THR A 109 -0.36 -6.21 -3.49
CA THR A 109 0.46 -7.22 -4.19
C THR A 109 1.95 -6.94 -3.99
N LEU A 110 2.39 -5.69 -4.22
CA LEU A 110 3.79 -5.30 -3.99
C LEU A 110 4.19 -5.41 -2.52
N LYS A 111 3.34 -4.96 -1.59
CA LYS A 111 3.59 -5.03 -0.14
C LYS A 111 3.71 -6.47 0.35
N MET A 112 2.88 -7.38 -0.15
CA MET A 112 2.84 -8.79 0.23
C MET A 112 4.06 -9.56 -0.27
N VAL A 113 4.47 -9.33 -1.52
CA VAL A 113 5.70 -9.94 -2.07
C VAL A 113 6.93 -9.40 -1.34
N SER A 114 6.99 -8.10 -1.05
CA SER A 114 8.08 -7.52 -0.26
C SER A 114 8.14 -8.09 1.15
N LEU A 115 6.99 -8.23 1.83
CA LEU A 115 6.92 -8.81 3.16
C LEU A 115 7.45 -10.25 3.16
N ALA A 116 7.04 -11.07 2.19
CA ALA A 116 7.53 -12.44 2.07
C ALA A 116 9.05 -12.50 1.84
N ASN A 117 9.58 -11.59 1.01
CA ASN A 117 11.02 -11.47 0.79
C ASN A 117 11.79 -11.05 2.05
N GLU A 118 11.26 -10.08 2.79
CA GLU A 118 11.84 -9.61 4.06
C GLU A 118 11.86 -10.72 5.13
N VAL A 119 10.79 -11.52 5.24
CA VAL A 119 10.75 -12.67 6.16
C VAL A 119 11.72 -13.77 5.72
N HIS A 120 11.84 -14.02 4.41
CA HIS A 120 12.79 -14.99 3.89
C HIS A 120 14.24 -14.60 4.21
N SER A 121 14.60 -13.33 4.00
CA SER A 121 15.93 -12.79 4.35
C SER A 121 16.19 -12.91 5.85
N PHE A 122 15.21 -12.57 6.70
CA PHE A 122 15.31 -12.71 8.16
C PHE A 122 15.67 -14.15 8.58
N HIS A 123 14.95 -15.16 8.08
CA HIS A 123 15.26 -16.56 8.42
C HIS A 123 16.59 -17.04 7.85
N THR A 124 17.00 -16.53 6.69
CA THR A 124 18.28 -16.87 6.06
C THR A 124 19.46 -16.30 6.85
N GLU A 125 19.38 -15.04 7.28
CA GLU A 125 20.38 -14.39 8.11
C GLU A 125 20.46 -15.03 9.50
N LYS A 126 19.31 -15.28 10.14
CA LYS A 126 19.26 -15.97 11.44
C LYS A 126 19.95 -17.35 11.40
N LYS A 127 19.81 -18.09 10.30
CA LYS A 127 20.52 -19.36 10.12
C LYS A 127 22.02 -19.17 9.93
N LYS A 128 22.44 -18.16 9.18
CA LYS A 128 23.86 -17.83 8.98
C LYS A 128 24.53 -17.42 10.29
N GLU A 129 23.85 -16.63 11.12
CA GLU A 129 24.32 -16.25 12.46
C GLU A 129 24.47 -17.46 13.39
N VAL A 130 23.52 -18.41 13.38
CA VAL A 130 23.66 -19.64 14.16
C VAL A 130 24.84 -20.49 13.67
N SER A 131 25.15 -20.47 12.36
CA SER A 131 26.27 -21.23 11.79
C SER A 131 27.64 -20.56 11.94
N SER A 132 27.68 -19.24 12.05
CA SER A 132 28.89 -18.44 12.21
C SER A 132 28.82 -17.83 13.60
N PHE A 133 29.54 -18.39 14.58
CA PHE A 133 29.61 -17.96 15.98
C PHE A 133 30.03 -16.47 16.21
N GLY A 134 30.07 -15.63 15.17
CA GLY A 134 30.21 -14.18 15.26
C GLY A 134 28.87 -13.49 15.49
N LYS A 135 28.76 -12.76 16.61
CA LYS A 135 27.70 -11.78 16.82
C LYS A 135 27.80 -10.70 15.75
N SER A 136 26.90 -10.72 14.75
CA SER A 136 26.71 -9.55 13.89
C SER A 136 25.44 -8.83 14.32
N PRO A 137 25.53 -7.54 14.68
CA PRO A 137 24.37 -6.77 15.09
C PRO A 137 23.53 -6.48 13.84
N VAL A 138 22.33 -7.05 13.76
CA VAL A 138 21.15 -6.52 13.03
C VAL A 138 21.50 -5.51 11.92
N ILE A 139 22.12 -5.96 10.83
CA ILE A 139 22.39 -5.08 9.69
C ILE A 139 21.17 -5.14 8.77
N GLY A 140 20.19 -4.27 9.02
CA GLY A 140 19.15 -3.92 8.05
C GLY A 140 18.01 -4.93 7.84
N GLY A 141 17.86 -5.94 8.71
CA GLY A 141 16.80 -6.95 8.66
C GLY A 141 15.73 -6.81 9.76
N LEU A 142 14.59 -7.48 9.60
CA LEU A 142 13.55 -7.57 10.63
C LEU A 142 14.15 -8.04 11.96
N SER A 143 13.78 -7.40 13.07
CA SER A 143 14.19 -7.88 14.41
C SER A 143 13.36 -9.10 14.87
N LYS A 144 12.12 -9.20 14.40
CA LYS A 144 11.16 -10.25 14.80
C LYS A 144 10.34 -10.69 13.59
N GLU A 145 9.97 -11.97 13.55
CA GLU A 145 9.01 -12.49 12.58
C GLU A 145 7.64 -11.79 12.75
N PRO A 146 7.02 -11.30 11.65
CA PRO A 146 5.77 -10.56 11.72
C PRO A 146 4.61 -11.49 12.12
N SER A 147 3.78 -11.03 13.05
CA SER A 147 2.53 -11.70 13.39
C SER A 147 1.44 -11.45 12.33
N LEU A 148 0.33 -12.18 12.40
CA LEU A 148 -0.84 -11.89 11.55
C LEU A 148 -1.34 -10.45 11.77
N TYR A 149 -1.32 -10.00 13.03
CA TYR A 149 -1.68 -8.63 13.37
C TYR A 149 -0.74 -7.63 12.69
N ASP A 150 0.56 -7.85 12.72
CA ASP A 150 1.53 -6.96 12.07
C ASP A 150 1.36 -6.94 10.54
N ALA A 151 1.11 -8.10 9.93
CA ALA A 151 0.82 -8.20 8.50
C ALA A 151 -0.45 -7.42 8.12
N LEU A 152 -1.52 -7.54 8.91
CA LEU A 152 -2.76 -6.79 8.71
C LEU A 152 -2.58 -5.28 8.95
N SER A 153 -1.92 -4.89 10.05
CA SER A 153 -1.66 -3.48 10.37
C SER A 153 -0.77 -2.81 9.33
N TYR A 154 0.22 -3.53 8.80
CA TYR A 154 1.04 -3.05 7.69
C TYR A 154 0.23 -2.93 6.40
N SER A 155 -0.55 -3.95 6.05
CA SER A 155 -1.35 -4.00 4.82
C SER A 155 -2.33 -2.84 4.76
N TYR A 156 -3.14 -2.69 5.81
CA TYR A 156 -4.19 -1.68 5.93
C TYR A 156 -3.74 -0.44 6.71
N CYS A 157 -2.44 -0.15 6.73
CA CYS A 157 -1.96 1.12 7.27
C CYS A 157 -2.50 2.27 6.41
N TYR A 158 -3.16 3.25 7.03
CA TYR A 158 -3.66 4.43 6.31
C TYR A 158 -2.56 5.14 5.50
N VAL A 159 -1.30 5.06 5.95
CA VAL A 159 -0.14 5.55 5.19
C VAL A 159 -0.02 4.73 3.92
N GLY A 160 -0.37 5.37 2.81
CA GLY A 160 -0.18 4.86 1.48
C GLY A 160 -1.18 3.84 0.97
N ILE A 161 -2.24 3.49 1.72
CA ILE A 161 -3.23 2.45 1.33
C ILE A 161 -3.84 2.61 -0.08
N MET A 162 -4.08 3.85 -0.52
CA MET A 162 -4.60 4.10 -1.87
C MET A 162 -3.47 4.42 -2.86
N THR A 163 -2.99 5.67 -2.77
CA THR A 163 -2.22 6.46 -3.74
C THR A 163 -0.73 6.66 -3.43
N GLY A 164 -0.20 5.96 -2.42
CA GLY A 164 1.02 6.39 -1.73
C GLY A 164 2.30 5.71 -2.19
N PRO A 165 3.47 6.26 -1.80
CA PRO A 165 4.74 5.61 -2.06
C PRO A 165 4.75 4.23 -1.41
N PHE A 166 5.14 3.22 -2.20
CA PHE A 166 5.43 1.90 -1.66
C PHE A 166 6.54 2.01 -0.62
N PHE A 167 6.33 1.41 0.55
CA PHE A 167 7.32 1.28 1.62
C PHE A 167 7.39 -0.17 2.07
N ARG A 168 8.58 -0.56 2.54
CA ARG A 168 8.87 -1.91 3.04
C ARG A 168 8.30 -2.13 4.45
N PHE A 169 8.18 -3.40 4.86
CA PHE A 169 7.68 -3.72 6.20
C PHE A 169 8.63 -3.20 7.28
N GLN A 170 9.95 -3.26 7.06
CA GLN A 170 10.91 -2.65 7.99
C GLN A 170 10.66 -1.13 8.17
N THR A 171 10.43 -0.39 7.09
CA THR A 171 10.14 1.05 7.16
C THR A 171 8.87 1.35 7.97
N TYR A 172 7.88 0.46 7.90
CA TYR A 172 6.68 0.54 8.71
C TYR A 172 6.97 0.36 10.20
N ILE A 173 7.78 -0.65 10.55
CA ILE A 173 8.20 -0.88 11.94
C ILE A 173 9.03 0.29 12.45
N ASP A 174 9.98 0.79 11.66
CA ASP A 174 10.81 1.94 12.01
C ASP A 174 9.95 3.19 12.29
N TRP A 175 8.89 3.39 11.51
CA TRP A 175 7.92 4.46 11.75
C TRP A 175 7.13 4.23 13.04
N LEU A 176 6.72 3.00 13.37
CA LEU A 176 5.99 2.70 14.61
C LEU A 176 6.86 2.90 15.86
N THR A 177 8.11 2.46 15.82
CA THR A 177 9.03 2.43 16.97
C THR A 177 10.01 3.60 16.99
N GLN A 178 9.78 4.61 16.14
CA GLN A 178 10.67 5.75 15.97
C GLN A 178 11.01 6.42 17.32
N PRO A 179 12.29 6.56 17.69
CA PRO A 179 12.67 7.31 18.86
C PRO A 179 12.37 8.80 18.63
N THR A 180 11.83 9.46 19.66
CA THR A 180 11.56 10.91 19.68
C THR A 180 10.86 11.46 18.42
N PRO A 181 9.63 11.01 18.09
CA PRO A 181 8.93 11.40 16.87
C PRO A 181 8.68 12.91 16.76
N LEU A 182 8.64 13.63 17.88
CA LEU A 182 8.45 15.09 17.93
C LEU A 182 9.71 15.90 17.58
N ALA A 183 10.90 15.33 17.70
CA ALA A 183 12.16 16.02 17.41
C ALA A 183 12.40 16.21 15.90
N LEU A 184 11.69 15.45 15.07
CA LEU A 184 11.90 15.46 13.62
C LEU A 184 11.21 16.66 12.95
N PRO A 185 11.85 17.29 11.96
CA PRO A 185 11.22 18.38 11.22
C PRO A 185 10.10 17.82 10.33
N GLY A 186 8.86 17.89 10.78
CA GLY A 186 7.70 17.42 10.01
C GLY A 186 7.13 18.47 9.06
N LEU A 187 7.02 19.72 9.53
CA LEU A 187 6.35 20.79 8.78
C LEU A 187 7.19 21.30 7.61
N THR A 188 8.49 21.49 7.81
CA THR A 188 9.38 22.05 6.78
C THR A 188 9.42 21.18 5.51
N PRO A 189 9.66 19.85 5.60
CA PRO A 189 9.64 19.00 4.40
C PRO A 189 8.25 18.87 3.79
N CYS A 190 7.19 18.90 4.62
CA CYS A 190 5.81 18.86 4.14
C CYS A 190 5.49 20.09 3.28
N LEU A 191 5.81 21.30 3.75
CA LEU A 191 5.59 22.54 3.01
C LEU A 191 6.42 22.62 1.73
N GLN A 192 7.67 22.13 1.77
CA GLN A 192 8.52 22.05 0.57
C GLN A 192 7.89 21.17 -0.52
N ARG A 193 7.32 20.02 -0.16
CA ARG A 193 6.62 19.14 -1.11
C ARG A 193 5.28 19.74 -1.57
N LEU A 194 4.56 20.43 -0.69
CA LEU A 194 3.28 21.04 -0.99
C LEU A 194 3.41 22.25 -1.93
N LYS A 195 4.57 22.91 -1.97
CA LYS A 195 4.83 24.11 -2.80
C LYS A 195 4.54 23.90 -4.29
N LEU A 196 4.79 22.69 -4.82
CA LEU A 196 4.55 22.39 -6.24
C LEU A 196 3.13 21.87 -6.54
N VAL A 197 2.35 21.52 -5.51
CA VAL A 197 0.99 20.98 -5.71
C VAL A 197 0.06 21.96 -6.45
N PRO A 198 0.04 23.28 -6.15
CA PRO A 198 -0.76 24.23 -6.93
C PRO A 198 -0.33 24.30 -8.40
N VAL A 199 0.97 24.19 -8.67
CA VAL A 199 1.52 24.22 -10.04
C VAL A 199 1.06 22.98 -10.81
N TYR A 200 1.18 21.79 -10.22
CA TYR A 200 0.69 20.55 -10.83
C TYR A 200 -0.83 20.56 -11.01
N GLY A 201 -1.57 21.12 -10.05
CA GLY A 201 -3.03 21.29 -10.16
C GLY A 201 -3.43 22.20 -11.32
N ALA A 202 -2.77 23.36 -11.47
CA ALA A 202 -3.03 24.27 -12.57
C ALA A 202 -2.69 23.66 -13.94
N LEU A 203 -1.54 22.98 -14.05
CA LEU A 203 -1.15 22.26 -15.27
C LEU A 203 -2.15 21.14 -15.60
N PHE A 204 -2.58 20.37 -14.61
CA PHE A 204 -3.58 19.32 -14.79
C PHE A 204 -4.91 19.88 -15.30
N LEU A 205 -5.40 20.98 -14.72
CA LEU A 205 -6.64 21.62 -15.16
C LEU A 205 -6.52 22.19 -16.58
N ALA A 206 -5.40 22.83 -16.91
CA ALA A 206 -5.14 23.36 -18.24
C ALA A 206 -5.15 22.23 -19.29
N VAL A 207 -4.38 21.15 -19.06
CA VAL A 207 -4.33 20.00 -19.97
C VAL A 207 -5.69 19.31 -20.06
N ASN A 208 -6.38 19.09 -18.94
CA ASN A 208 -7.70 18.44 -18.93
C ASN A 208 -8.79 19.29 -19.62
N SER A 209 -8.59 20.60 -19.77
CA SER A 209 -9.51 21.46 -20.55
C SER A 209 -9.38 21.25 -22.05
N VAL A 210 -8.18 20.89 -22.52
CA VAL A 210 -7.89 20.63 -23.94
C VAL A 210 -8.06 19.14 -24.28
N PHE A 211 -7.68 18.25 -23.36
CA PHE A 211 -7.73 16.80 -23.48
C PHE A 211 -8.50 16.20 -22.30
N PRO A 212 -9.84 16.19 -22.35
CA PRO A 212 -10.65 15.69 -21.25
C PRO A 212 -10.41 14.20 -21.03
N LEU A 213 -10.01 13.81 -19.82
CA LEU A 213 -9.83 12.40 -19.45
C LEU A 213 -11.11 11.58 -19.60
N ALA A 214 -12.28 12.23 -19.49
CA ALA A 214 -13.57 11.59 -19.70
C ALA A 214 -13.76 11.13 -21.15
N TYR A 215 -13.24 11.88 -22.13
CA TYR A 215 -13.35 11.56 -23.55
C TYR A 215 -12.65 10.24 -23.88
N VAL A 216 -11.48 9.98 -23.29
CA VAL A 216 -10.72 8.72 -23.49
C VAL A 216 -11.49 7.47 -23.01
N ARG A 217 -12.51 7.66 -22.17
CA ARG A 217 -13.35 6.56 -21.65
C ARG A 217 -14.63 6.34 -22.47
N THR A 218 -14.85 7.12 -23.52
CA THR A 218 -16.01 6.97 -24.41
C THR A 218 -15.70 6.01 -25.55
N ASP A 219 -16.73 5.34 -26.08
CA ASP A 219 -16.58 4.48 -27.24
C ASP A 219 -16.17 5.27 -28.50
N GLU A 220 -16.51 6.56 -28.55
CA GLU A 220 -16.10 7.51 -29.61
C GLU A 220 -14.57 7.62 -29.75
N PHE A 221 -13.84 7.49 -28.63
CA PHE A 221 -12.39 7.46 -28.64
C PHE A 221 -11.83 6.19 -29.31
N LEU A 222 -12.55 5.06 -29.20
CA LEU A 222 -12.15 3.80 -29.83
C LEU A 222 -12.41 3.80 -31.34
N ASP A 223 -13.40 4.58 -31.78
CA ASP A 223 -13.80 4.68 -33.20
C ASP A 223 -12.90 5.63 -34.01
N GLN A 224 -12.19 6.57 -33.36
CA GLN A 224 -11.27 7.48 -34.03
C GLN A 224 -9.82 6.96 -33.96
N ASN A 225 -9.36 6.32 -35.04
CA ASN A 225 -7.95 6.01 -35.22
C ASN A 225 -7.17 7.32 -35.38
N PHE A 226 -6.17 7.55 -34.54
CA PHE A 226 -5.35 8.77 -34.49
C PHE A 226 -4.62 9.15 -35.81
N PHE A 227 -4.77 8.36 -36.89
CA PHE A 227 -4.09 8.54 -38.17
C PHE A 227 -4.98 8.47 -39.42
N PHE A 228 -6.32 8.39 -39.32
CA PHE A 228 -7.23 8.60 -40.46
C PHE A 228 -8.53 9.25 -40.01
#